data_AF-A0A8S3EIH3-F1
#
_entry.id   AF-A0A8S3EIH3-F1
#
_cell.length_a   1.000
_cell.length_b   1.000
_cell.length_c   1.000
_cell.angle_alpha   90.00
_cell.angle_beta   90.00
_cell.angle_gamma   90.00
#
_symmetry.space_group_name_H-M   'P 1'
#
loop_
_entity.id
_entity.type
_entity.pdbx_description
1 polymer ?
#
loop_
_entity_poly.entity_id
_entity_poly.type
_entity_poly.pdbx_seq_one_letter_code
_entity_poly.pdbx_strand_id
1 'polypeptide(L)'
;WYWHLLPDTAEYIISLVLSNWNSPGQIYRFNKSTENYTSLYNLLPNLKQLRLIDFSNEDIDILPKLAMIDKISIDIDGLKPLLQTTKHLLDYYLFCACFSFKEIRLWVGEGGIRLQHSAKLRVNPCLEQLTIVVANVDDLILLFKRAPNLIKLYVEISTFSSSKSYEYVTYAAMLKKLTDFHVQTNNQKALTFEGLFIIMIHIPTIKRLSLDIETYDIDYGDGLCWVLLISRLPNLKSLCFRIRIWIGTGIKSIDINPFIESFERANLPVVCYADKRVIYIDTIPYDMHEFKTNMCVTTSPTVKDAKTTDEELYQRRAHGVQSLLLCARHEQTPIDNWLYVLNRFPYIRALDLMAVNIIDQTNLNEQLRLPRLIALRYVRSTR
;
A
#
# COMPACT_ATOMS: atom_id res chain seq x y z
N TRP A 1 7.78 1.91 -35.79
CA TRP A 1 6.65 2.65 -35.20
C TRP A 1 6.99 4.12 -35.01
N TYR A 2 7.88 4.50 -34.09
CA TYR A 2 8.23 5.91 -33.81
C TYR A 2 8.49 6.76 -35.07
N TRP A 3 9.39 6.32 -35.95
CA TRP A 3 9.76 7.07 -37.17
C TRP A 3 8.73 7.06 -38.31
N HIS A 4 7.74 6.17 -38.29
CA HIS A 4 6.89 5.91 -39.46
C HIS A 4 5.39 5.99 -39.19
N LEU A 5 4.96 5.89 -37.93
CA LEU A 5 3.55 5.86 -37.54
C LEU A 5 3.21 6.94 -36.51
N LEU A 6 4.20 7.40 -35.73
CA LEU A 6 3.96 8.40 -34.70
C LEU A 6 3.43 9.73 -35.26
N PRO A 7 3.97 10.28 -36.37
CA PRO A 7 3.45 11.54 -36.91
C PRO A 7 1.96 11.47 -37.24
N ASP A 8 1.49 10.33 -37.75
CA ASP A 8 0.10 10.13 -38.15
C ASP A 8 -0.82 9.73 -36.99
N THR A 9 -0.25 9.28 -35.87
CA THR A 9 -1.02 8.73 -34.74
C THR A 9 -0.90 9.51 -33.43
N ALA A 10 -0.01 10.49 -33.35
CA ALA A 10 0.33 11.22 -32.13
C ALA A 10 -0.88 11.80 -31.40
N GLU A 11 -1.82 12.39 -32.13
CA GLU A 11 -3.04 12.99 -31.57
C GLU A 11 -4.00 11.95 -30.98
N TYR A 12 -3.92 10.69 -31.40
CA TYR A 12 -4.78 9.62 -30.89
C TYR A 12 -4.21 8.91 -29.65
N ILE A 13 -2.95 9.20 -29.27
CA ILE A 13 -2.28 8.56 -28.14
C ILE A 13 -2.67 9.29 -26.85
N ILE A 14 -3.62 8.71 -26.12
CA ILE A 14 -4.11 9.23 -24.83
C ILE A 14 -3.33 8.62 -23.64
N SER A 15 -2.77 7.42 -23.82
CA SER A 15 -1.99 6.73 -22.80
C SER A 15 -0.73 6.10 -23.40
N LEU A 16 0.39 6.25 -22.70
CA LEU A 16 1.68 5.68 -23.07
C LEU A 16 2.23 4.82 -21.92
N VAL A 17 2.70 3.62 -22.24
CA VAL A 17 3.40 2.73 -21.31
C VAL A 17 4.79 2.46 -21.86
N LEU A 18 5.82 2.77 -21.08
CA LEU A 18 7.21 2.45 -21.36
C LEU A 18 7.69 1.48 -20.28
N SER A 19 8.22 0.32 -20.68
CA SER A 19 8.52 -0.78 -19.77
C SER A 19 9.89 -1.38 -20.03
N ASN A 20 10.81 -1.13 -19.10
CA ASN A 20 12.14 -1.74 -19.11
C ASN A 20 12.10 -3.25 -18.79
N TRP A 21 11.01 -3.76 -18.19
CA TRP A 21 10.83 -5.22 -17.97
C TRP A 21 10.79 -6.01 -19.27
N ASN A 22 10.01 -5.57 -20.26
CA ASN A 22 9.87 -6.26 -21.54
C ASN A 22 10.93 -5.83 -22.55
N SER A 23 11.49 -4.64 -22.39
CA SER A 23 12.46 -4.06 -23.32
C SER A 23 13.46 -3.20 -22.53
N PRO A 24 14.56 -3.78 -22.01
CA PRO A 24 15.53 -3.06 -21.20
C PRO A 24 16.05 -1.78 -21.88
N GLY A 25 16.05 -0.67 -21.13
CA GLY A 25 16.48 0.65 -21.61
C GLY A 25 15.48 1.35 -22.55
N GLN A 26 14.24 0.87 -22.67
CA GLN A 26 13.21 1.48 -23.51
C GLN A 26 12.93 2.93 -23.10
N ILE A 27 12.86 3.24 -21.80
CA ILE A 27 12.57 4.60 -21.33
C ILE A 27 13.69 5.56 -21.74
N TYR A 28 14.95 5.22 -21.43
CA TYR A 28 16.13 5.95 -21.89
C TYR A 28 16.16 6.16 -23.41
N ARG A 29 16.00 5.08 -24.20
CA ARG A 29 16.04 5.14 -25.67
C ARG A 29 14.91 6.01 -26.23
N PHE A 30 13.71 5.91 -25.66
CA PHE A 30 12.59 6.77 -26.02
C PHE A 30 12.92 8.24 -25.73
N ASN A 31 13.47 8.55 -24.56
CA ASN A 31 13.85 9.91 -24.21
C ASN A 31 14.90 10.49 -25.17
N LYS A 32 15.89 9.69 -25.59
CA LYS A 32 16.89 10.06 -26.60
C LYS A 32 16.26 10.29 -27.98
N SER A 33 15.36 9.40 -28.42
CA SER A 33 14.67 9.57 -29.71
C SER A 33 13.78 10.82 -29.77
N THR A 34 13.39 11.34 -28.59
CA THR A 34 12.52 12.52 -28.43
C THR A 34 13.28 13.74 -27.90
N GLU A 35 14.62 13.77 -27.98
CA GLU A 35 15.45 14.81 -27.35
C GLU A 35 15.15 16.23 -27.86
N ASN A 36 14.69 16.36 -29.11
CA ASN A 36 14.27 17.63 -29.70
C ASN A 36 13.01 18.23 -29.05
N TYR A 37 12.26 17.46 -28.27
CA TYR A 37 11.06 17.91 -27.58
C TYR A 37 11.35 18.20 -26.11
N THR A 38 11.11 19.44 -25.70
CA THR A 38 11.23 19.89 -24.31
C THR A 38 10.13 19.32 -23.39
N SER A 39 9.00 18.91 -23.96
CA SER A 39 7.86 18.30 -23.26
C SER A 39 7.28 17.16 -24.10
N LEU A 40 6.80 16.10 -23.44
CA LEU A 40 6.07 15.03 -24.12
C LEU A 40 4.76 15.54 -24.72
N TYR A 41 4.17 16.60 -24.16
CA TYR A 41 2.98 17.24 -24.72
C TYR A 41 3.22 17.78 -26.14
N ASN A 42 4.43 18.28 -26.43
CA ASN A 42 4.78 18.79 -27.77
C ASN A 42 4.81 17.68 -28.83
N LEU A 43 5.05 16.43 -28.40
CA LEU A 43 5.07 15.26 -29.26
C LEU A 43 3.70 14.55 -29.28
N LEU A 44 3.04 14.47 -28.12
CA LEU A 44 1.81 13.74 -27.88
C LEU A 44 0.80 14.67 -27.17
N PRO A 45 0.12 15.57 -27.92
CA PRO A 45 -0.68 16.65 -27.32
C PRO A 45 -1.89 16.15 -26.52
N ASN A 46 -2.40 14.96 -26.83
CA ASN A 46 -3.54 14.38 -26.12
C ASN A 46 -3.14 13.36 -25.04
N LEU A 47 -1.85 13.25 -24.72
CA LEU A 47 -1.34 12.32 -23.71
C LEU A 47 -1.83 12.71 -22.30
N LYS A 48 -2.74 11.92 -21.75
CA LYS A 48 -3.27 12.11 -20.39
C LYS A 48 -2.59 11.22 -19.37
N GLN A 49 -2.06 10.07 -19.78
CA GLN A 49 -1.48 9.09 -18.86
C GLN A 49 -0.14 8.56 -19.36
N LEU A 50 0.88 8.62 -18.51
CA LEU A 50 2.16 7.96 -18.73
C LEU A 50 2.46 6.96 -17.61
N ARG A 51 2.87 5.75 -17.99
CA ARG A 51 3.40 4.75 -17.08
C ARG A 51 4.83 4.38 -17.45
N LEU A 52 5.73 4.50 -16.49
CA LEU A 52 7.14 4.12 -16.56
C LEU A 52 7.35 2.90 -15.66
N ILE A 53 7.65 1.74 -16.24
CA ILE A 53 7.81 0.47 -15.52
C ILE A 53 9.28 0.07 -15.50
N ASP A 54 9.76 -0.30 -14.32
CA ASP A 54 11.17 -0.63 -14.06
C ASP A 54 12.08 0.58 -14.35
N PHE A 55 11.65 1.72 -13.82
CA PHE A 55 12.37 2.98 -13.92
C PHE A 55 13.68 2.93 -13.12
N SER A 56 14.75 3.41 -13.73
CA SER A 56 16.12 3.33 -13.21
C SER A 56 16.83 4.69 -13.20
N ASN A 57 18.07 4.71 -12.73
CA ASN A 57 18.90 5.92 -12.73
C ASN A 57 19.18 6.46 -14.13
N GLU A 58 19.21 5.60 -15.15
CA GLU A 58 19.46 5.99 -16.54
C GLU A 58 18.27 6.72 -17.18
N ASP A 59 17.08 6.56 -16.60
CA ASP A 59 15.83 7.06 -17.17
C ASP A 59 15.49 8.48 -16.69
N ILE A 60 16.31 9.05 -15.79
CA ILE A 60 16.01 10.29 -15.06
C ILE A 60 15.75 11.50 -15.96
N ASP A 61 16.38 11.52 -17.13
CA ASP A 61 16.29 12.61 -18.10
C ASP A 61 14.90 12.74 -18.75
N ILE A 62 13.99 11.79 -18.52
CA ILE A 62 12.59 11.90 -18.99
C ILE A 62 11.74 12.79 -18.08
N LEU A 63 12.09 12.94 -16.80
CA LEU A 63 11.29 13.67 -15.82
C LEU A 63 10.96 15.13 -16.19
N PRO A 64 11.89 15.92 -16.77
CA PRO A 64 11.59 17.29 -17.19
C PRO A 64 10.46 17.37 -18.23
N LYS A 65 10.26 16.31 -19.02
CA LYS A 65 9.27 16.29 -20.11
C LYS A 65 7.85 15.91 -19.67
N LEU A 66 7.65 15.65 -18.37
CA LEU A 66 6.37 15.18 -17.83
C LEU A 66 5.32 16.28 -17.62
N ALA A 67 5.68 17.54 -17.88
CA ALA A 67 4.76 18.66 -17.77
C ALA A 67 3.47 18.42 -18.57
N MET A 68 2.34 18.87 -18.02
CA MET A 68 0.99 18.82 -18.64
C MET A 68 0.38 17.42 -18.82
N ILE A 69 1.02 16.36 -18.32
CA ILE A 69 0.39 15.02 -18.27
C ILE A 69 -0.51 14.96 -17.03
N ASP A 70 -1.76 14.52 -17.17
CA ASP A 70 -2.72 14.45 -16.06
C ASP A 70 -2.32 13.38 -15.02
N LYS A 71 -1.87 12.21 -15.49
CA LYS A 71 -1.61 11.02 -14.66
C LYS A 71 -0.23 10.43 -14.93
N ILE A 72 0.57 10.30 -13.87
CA ILE A 72 1.90 9.68 -13.94
C ILE A 72 1.97 8.46 -13.02
N SER A 73 2.47 7.35 -13.54
CA SER A 73 2.82 6.16 -12.78
C SER A 73 4.28 5.81 -13.01
N ILE A 74 5.08 5.73 -11.95
CA ILE A 74 6.48 5.34 -12.00
C ILE A 74 6.64 4.16 -11.05
N ASP A 75 6.94 2.99 -11.61
CA ASP A 75 7.19 1.75 -10.90
C ASP A 75 8.71 1.47 -10.95
N ILE A 76 9.36 1.41 -9.79
CA ILE A 76 10.80 1.14 -9.63
C ILE A 76 10.97 -0.26 -9.04
N ASP A 77 11.86 -1.05 -9.60
CA ASP A 77 12.22 -2.36 -9.05
C ASP A 77 12.99 -2.20 -7.74
N GLY A 78 12.51 -2.82 -6.66
CA GLY A 78 13.16 -2.78 -5.36
C GLY A 78 14.55 -3.44 -5.32
N LEU A 79 14.87 -4.28 -6.31
CA LEU A 79 16.20 -4.87 -6.45
C LEU A 79 17.22 -3.91 -7.10
N LYS A 80 16.77 -2.77 -7.64
CA LYS A 80 17.62 -1.77 -8.33
C LYS A 80 17.56 -0.44 -7.57
N PRO A 81 18.43 -0.22 -6.57
CA PRO A 81 18.37 0.99 -5.76
C PRO A 81 18.64 2.24 -6.58
N LEU A 82 17.81 3.27 -6.39
CA LEU A 82 18.02 4.58 -6.98
C LEU A 82 19.12 5.34 -6.23
N LEU A 83 19.95 6.04 -6.98
CA LEU A 83 20.92 7.00 -6.45
C LEU A 83 20.18 8.14 -5.75
N GLN A 84 20.82 8.76 -4.75
CA GLN A 84 20.26 9.88 -4.02
C GLN A 84 19.91 11.06 -4.94
N THR A 85 20.73 11.31 -5.96
CA THR A 85 20.49 12.34 -6.99
C THR A 85 19.20 12.07 -7.76
N THR A 86 18.97 10.83 -8.18
CA THR A 86 17.73 10.38 -8.84
C THR A 86 16.51 10.59 -7.94
N LYS A 87 16.63 10.25 -6.65
CA LYS A 87 15.55 10.48 -5.67
C LYS A 87 15.23 11.97 -5.49
N HIS A 88 16.25 12.82 -5.42
CA HIS A 88 16.06 14.28 -5.36
C HIS A 88 15.38 14.84 -6.61
N LEU A 89 15.74 14.33 -7.79
CA LEU A 89 15.13 14.77 -9.05
C LEU A 89 13.68 14.28 -9.17
N LEU A 90 13.36 13.07 -8.71
CA LEU A 90 11.97 12.59 -8.59
C LEU A 90 11.16 13.51 -7.68
N ASP A 91 11.66 13.82 -6.49
CA ASP A 91 11.01 14.76 -5.58
C ASP A 91 10.82 16.15 -6.22
N TYR A 92 11.85 16.64 -6.89
CA TYR A 92 11.81 17.92 -7.56
C TYR A 92 10.72 17.96 -8.64
N TYR A 93 10.72 17.05 -9.60
CA TYR A 93 9.78 17.10 -10.73
C TYR A 93 8.35 16.69 -10.35
N LEU A 94 8.16 15.83 -9.35
CA LEU A 94 6.82 15.35 -8.96
C LEU A 94 6.14 16.25 -7.93
N PHE A 95 6.91 16.87 -7.03
CA PHE A 95 6.33 17.60 -5.89
C PHE A 95 6.82 19.04 -5.74
N CYS A 96 7.94 19.43 -6.35
CA CYS A 96 8.45 20.81 -6.28
C CYS A 96 8.27 21.59 -7.59
N ALA A 97 8.14 20.93 -8.74
CA ALA A 97 7.91 21.59 -10.01
C ALA A 97 6.44 22.03 -10.12
N CYS A 98 6.16 23.03 -10.97
CA CYS A 98 4.80 23.54 -11.20
C CYS A 98 3.99 22.65 -12.15
N PHE A 99 4.24 21.34 -12.14
CA PHE A 99 3.53 20.40 -13.01
C PHE A 99 2.13 20.15 -12.45
N SER A 100 1.12 20.29 -13.30
CA SER A 100 -0.29 20.22 -12.93
C SER A 100 -0.82 18.78 -12.90
N PHE A 101 -0.07 17.85 -12.32
CA PHE A 101 -0.51 16.46 -12.17
C PHE A 101 -1.80 16.38 -11.37
N LYS A 102 -2.76 15.56 -11.83
CA LYS A 102 -3.97 15.20 -11.07
C LYS A 102 -3.78 13.91 -10.27
N GLU A 103 -3.01 12.98 -10.82
CA GLU A 103 -2.74 11.68 -10.19
C GLU A 103 -1.26 11.31 -10.32
N ILE A 104 -0.64 10.95 -9.19
CA ILE A 104 0.73 10.42 -9.15
C ILE A 104 0.70 9.06 -8.46
N ARG A 105 1.30 8.07 -9.11
CA ARG A 105 1.70 6.81 -8.49
C ARG A 105 3.22 6.70 -8.57
N LEU A 106 3.88 6.69 -7.42
CA LEU A 106 5.31 6.51 -7.30
C LEU A 106 5.58 5.31 -6.40
N TRP A 107 5.81 4.15 -7.03
CA TRP A 107 6.16 2.93 -6.32
C TRP A 107 7.68 2.80 -6.30
N VAL A 108 8.28 3.25 -5.19
CA VAL A 108 9.71 3.04 -4.92
C VAL A 108 9.85 1.77 -4.10
N GLY A 109 10.80 0.91 -4.45
CA GLY A 109 11.13 -0.25 -3.62
C GLY A 109 11.81 0.13 -2.30
N GLU A 110 12.85 -0.62 -1.91
CA GLU A 110 13.39 -0.58 -0.54
C GLU A 110 13.73 0.84 -0.04
N GLY A 111 13.20 1.16 1.15
CA GLY A 111 13.47 2.40 1.89
C GLY A 111 12.68 3.64 1.47
N GLY A 112 11.85 3.57 0.42
CA GLY A 112 10.99 4.68 0.00
C GLY A 112 11.74 5.93 -0.51
N ILE A 113 10.96 6.98 -0.79
CA ILE A 113 11.50 8.31 -1.15
C ILE A 113 11.59 9.21 0.08
N ARG A 114 12.76 9.84 0.26
CA ARG A 114 12.96 10.93 1.22
C ARG A 114 12.77 12.27 0.50
N LEU A 115 11.88 13.11 1.00
CA LEU A 115 11.53 14.38 0.38
C LEU A 115 12.45 15.49 0.88
N GLN A 116 12.68 16.51 0.04
CA GLN A 116 13.60 17.61 0.37
C GLN A 116 12.92 18.66 1.26
N HIS A 117 13.03 18.53 2.58
CA HIS A 117 12.41 19.44 3.56
C HIS A 117 12.83 20.92 3.42
N SER A 118 14.04 21.19 2.91
CA SER A 118 14.55 22.55 2.69
C SER A 118 14.19 23.14 1.32
N ALA A 119 13.62 22.35 0.40
CA ALA A 119 13.23 22.86 -0.91
C ALA A 119 12.09 23.87 -0.77
N LYS A 120 12.12 24.92 -1.60
CA LYS A 120 11.06 25.96 -1.62
C LYS A 120 9.71 25.27 -1.82
N LEU A 121 8.80 25.46 -0.84
CA LEU A 121 7.48 24.88 -0.89
C LEU A 121 6.73 25.41 -2.11
N ARG A 122 6.52 24.54 -3.10
CA ARG A 122 5.64 24.78 -4.23
C ARG A 122 4.48 23.81 -4.07
N VAL A 123 3.28 24.37 -4.09
CA VAL A 123 2.05 23.61 -3.95
C VAL A 123 1.61 23.17 -5.34
N ASN A 124 1.32 21.87 -5.51
CA ASN A 124 0.58 21.41 -6.69
C ASN A 124 -0.92 21.51 -6.38
N PRO A 125 -1.64 22.49 -6.95
CA PRO A 125 -3.06 22.68 -6.66
C PRO A 125 -3.95 21.62 -7.34
N CYS A 126 -3.44 20.89 -8.33
CA CYS A 126 -4.20 19.96 -9.15
C CYS A 126 -4.15 18.52 -8.61
N LEU A 127 -3.21 18.19 -7.72
CA LEU A 127 -3.01 16.82 -7.27
C LEU A 127 -4.16 16.36 -6.36
N GLU A 128 -4.98 15.45 -6.88
CA GLU A 128 -6.16 14.91 -6.21
C GLU A 128 -5.94 13.48 -5.70
N GLN A 129 -5.08 12.70 -6.36
CA GLN A 129 -4.79 11.31 -5.98
C GLN A 129 -3.28 11.06 -5.95
N LEU A 130 -2.81 10.51 -4.83
CA LEU A 130 -1.42 10.14 -4.65
C LEU A 130 -1.29 8.70 -4.13
N THR A 131 -0.41 7.92 -4.75
CA THR A 131 0.05 6.61 -4.29
C THR A 131 1.56 6.67 -4.19
N ILE A 132 2.13 6.52 -3.00
CA ILE A 132 3.56 6.75 -2.78
C ILE A 132 4.14 5.88 -1.67
N VAL A 133 5.41 5.49 -1.82
CA VAL A 133 6.21 4.90 -0.73
C VAL A 133 7.15 5.98 -0.18
N VAL A 134 6.89 6.47 1.03
CA VAL A 134 7.72 7.49 1.71
C VAL A 134 8.71 6.83 2.67
N ALA A 135 9.85 7.47 2.87
CA ALA A 135 10.86 6.93 3.78
C ALA A 135 10.35 6.95 5.23
N ASN A 136 9.74 8.04 5.70
CA ASN A 136 9.26 8.13 7.08
C ASN A 136 7.99 9.00 7.22
N VAL A 137 7.51 9.14 8.46
CA VAL A 137 6.32 9.96 8.80
C VAL A 137 6.54 11.46 8.52
N ASP A 138 7.76 11.98 8.69
CA ASP A 138 8.04 13.39 8.42
C ASP A 138 7.84 13.72 6.92
N ASP A 139 8.21 12.79 6.04
CA ASP A 139 7.98 12.91 4.60
C ASP A 139 6.47 12.90 4.27
N LEU A 140 5.67 12.07 4.96
CA LEU A 140 4.20 12.11 4.86
C LEU A 140 3.64 13.48 5.26
N ILE A 141 4.11 14.06 6.38
CA ILE A 141 3.69 15.39 6.82
C ILE A 141 4.07 16.47 5.80
N LEU A 142 5.25 16.35 5.17
CA LEU A 142 5.67 17.28 4.13
C LEU A 142 4.76 17.18 2.88
N LEU A 143 4.28 15.99 2.51
CA LEU A 143 3.31 15.83 1.43
C LEU A 143 2.01 16.58 1.71
N PHE A 144 1.52 16.59 2.95
CA PHE A 144 0.30 17.33 3.30
C PHE A 144 0.44 18.82 3.01
N LYS A 145 1.63 19.38 3.24
CA LYS A 145 1.94 20.79 2.94
C LYS A 145 2.06 21.06 1.44
N ARG A 146 2.56 20.10 0.66
CA ARG A 146 2.80 20.26 -0.79
C ARG A 146 1.58 19.94 -1.66
N ALA A 147 0.66 19.11 -1.16
CA ALA A 147 -0.51 18.64 -1.89
C ALA A 147 -1.81 18.84 -1.08
N PRO A 148 -2.19 20.08 -0.73
CA PRO A 148 -3.33 20.39 0.15
C PRO A 148 -4.70 20.01 -0.43
N ASN A 149 -4.78 19.76 -1.75
CA ASN A 149 -6.01 19.41 -2.46
C ASN A 149 -6.21 17.89 -2.63
N LEU A 150 -5.37 17.05 -2.03
CA LEU A 150 -5.52 15.60 -2.10
C LEU A 150 -6.91 15.16 -1.62
N ILE A 151 -7.57 14.35 -2.44
CA ILE A 151 -8.85 13.68 -2.16
C ILE A 151 -8.59 12.24 -1.74
N LYS A 152 -7.58 11.60 -2.34
CA LYS A 152 -7.17 10.21 -2.11
C LYS A 152 -5.68 10.11 -1.87
N LEU A 153 -5.29 9.42 -0.80
CA LEU A 153 -3.89 9.15 -0.49
C LEU A 153 -3.71 7.69 -0.11
N TYR A 154 -2.86 7.00 -0.84
CA TYR A 154 -2.30 5.70 -0.50
C TYR A 154 -0.83 5.90 -0.18
N VAL A 155 -0.42 5.59 1.04
CA VAL A 155 0.97 5.76 1.46
C VAL A 155 1.50 4.49 2.09
N GLU A 156 2.69 4.08 1.69
CA GLU A 156 3.51 3.13 2.45
C GLU A 156 4.62 3.89 3.17
N ILE A 157 4.82 3.62 4.47
CA ILE A 157 5.89 4.21 5.29
C ILE A 157 6.96 3.16 5.53
N SER A 158 8.15 3.34 4.97
CA SER A 158 9.18 2.28 4.96
C SER A 158 10.02 2.20 6.23
N THR A 159 10.25 3.32 6.92
CA THR A 159 11.19 3.39 8.04
C THR A 159 10.68 4.23 9.21
N PHE A 160 11.24 3.98 10.38
CA PHE A 160 11.02 4.78 11.58
C PHE A 160 11.78 6.11 11.51
N SER A 161 11.13 7.19 11.95
CA SER A 161 11.80 8.46 12.22
C SER A 161 12.14 8.58 13.70
N SER A 162 13.40 8.78 14.03
CA SER A 162 13.84 9.05 15.43
C SER A 162 13.61 10.50 15.86
N SER A 163 13.24 11.39 14.93
CA SER A 163 12.89 12.78 15.23
C SER A 163 11.58 12.82 16.00
N LYS A 164 11.60 13.46 17.19
CA LYS A 164 10.42 13.68 18.05
C LYS A 164 9.37 14.63 17.46
N SER A 165 9.44 14.97 16.18
CA SER A 165 8.74 16.11 15.60
C SER A 165 7.37 15.76 15.01
N TYR A 166 6.46 15.26 15.86
CA TYR A 166 5.02 15.40 15.56
C TYR A 166 4.56 16.87 15.68
N GLU A 167 5.42 17.76 16.18
CA GLU A 167 5.20 19.20 16.39
C GLU A 167 4.84 20.00 15.11
N TYR A 168 4.91 19.40 13.92
CA TYR A 168 4.64 20.09 12.66
C TYR A 168 3.27 19.79 12.04
N VAL A 169 2.45 18.91 12.62
CA VAL A 169 1.05 18.72 12.19
C VAL A 169 0.21 19.85 12.78
N THR A 170 0.39 21.06 12.24
CA THR A 170 -0.45 22.21 12.60
C THR A 170 -1.72 22.22 11.77
N TYR A 171 -2.77 22.88 12.27
CA TYR A 171 -4.03 23.11 11.52
C TYR A 171 -3.79 23.73 10.12
N ALA A 172 -2.68 24.44 9.92
CA ALA A 172 -2.31 25.03 8.64
C ALA A 172 -1.86 24.01 7.58
N ALA A 173 -1.42 22.81 7.98
CA ALA A 173 -1.03 21.72 7.07
C ALA A 173 -2.18 20.75 6.73
N MET A 174 -3.43 21.09 7.09
CA MET A 174 -4.57 20.19 6.95
C MET A 174 -4.94 19.88 5.49
N LEU A 175 -5.04 18.59 5.19
CA LEU A 175 -5.65 18.10 3.95
C LEU A 175 -7.18 18.23 4.01
N LYS A 176 -7.69 19.44 3.77
CA LYS A 176 -9.13 19.78 3.87
C LYS A 176 -10.04 19.02 2.89
N LYS A 177 -9.46 18.30 1.92
CA LYS A 177 -10.21 17.52 0.91
C LYS A 177 -9.99 16.02 1.02
N LEU A 178 -9.10 15.55 1.89
CA LEU A 178 -8.76 14.13 1.96
C LEU A 178 -9.95 13.36 2.54
N THR A 179 -10.47 12.42 1.74
CA THR A 179 -11.64 11.60 2.11
C THR A 179 -11.33 10.11 2.13
N ASP A 180 -10.31 9.67 1.38
CA ASP A 180 -9.91 8.28 1.23
C ASP A 180 -8.42 8.16 1.57
N PHE A 181 -8.12 7.58 2.73
CA PHE A 181 -6.75 7.46 3.22
C PHE A 181 -6.40 6.01 3.51
N HIS A 182 -5.37 5.52 2.83
CA HIS A 182 -4.79 4.22 3.08
C HIS A 182 -3.35 4.37 3.56
N VAL A 183 -3.01 3.69 4.65
CA VAL A 183 -1.65 3.64 5.21
C VAL A 183 -1.18 2.20 5.30
N GLN A 184 0.01 1.94 4.77
CA GLN A 184 0.69 0.66 4.86
C GLN A 184 2.05 0.84 5.55
N THR A 185 2.46 -0.13 6.37
CA THR A 185 3.87 -0.29 6.76
C THR A 185 4.19 -1.75 7.01
N ASN A 186 5.35 -2.18 6.50
CA ASN A 186 5.95 -3.48 6.83
C ASN A 186 7.07 -3.36 7.89
N ASN A 187 7.36 -2.14 8.35
CA ASN A 187 8.34 -1.86 9.40
C ASN A 187 7.63 -1.68 10.73
N GLN A 188 7.96 -2.54 11.70
CA GLN A 188 7.28 -2.65 12.98
C GLN A 188 7.43 -1.43 13.90
N LYS A 189 8.29 -0.47 13.53
CA LYS A 189 8.51 0.77 14.28
C LYS A 189 8.05 2.00 13.52
N ALA A 190 7.67 1.90 12.24
CA ALA A 190 7.48 3.07 11.39
C ALA A 190 6.33 3.99 11.83
N LEU A 191 5.26 3.43 12.40
CA LEU A 191 4.08 4.19 12.80
C LEU A 191 3.45 3.61 14.07
N THR A 192 3.60 4.30 15.19
CA THR A 192 2.89 4.00 16.44
C THR A 192 1.41 4.38 16.33
N PHE A 193 0.56 3.83 17.20
CA PHE A 193 -0.86 4.18 17.26
C PHE A 193 -1.02 5.66 17.62
N GLU A 194 -0.24 6.15 18.59
CA GLU A 194 -0.20 7.58 18.93
C GLU A 194 0.15 8.46 17.72
N GLY A 195 1.15 8.06 16.93
CA GLY A 195 1.54 8.77 15.71
C GLY A 195 0.41 8.80 14.68
N LEU A 196 -0.26 7.66 14.46
CA LEU A 196 -1.45 7.59 13.61
C LEU A 196 -2.57 8.50 14.16
N PHE A 197 -2.82 8.45 15.46
CA PHE A 197 -3.85 9.25 16.13
C PHE A 197 -3.62 10.74 15.91
N ILE A 198 -2.40 11.23 16.16
CA ILE A 198 -2.02 12.63 15.95
C ILE A 198 -2.24 13.05 14.50
N ILE A 199 -1.82 12.22 13.52
CA ILE A 199 -2.07 12.51 12.10
C ILE A 199 -3.57 12.61 11.83
N MET A 200 -4.37 11.72 12.41
CA MET A 200 -5.77 11.55 12.06
C MET A 200 -6.72 12.57 12.66
N ILE A 201 -6.49 13.02 13.89
CA ILE A 201 -7.31 14.08 14.49
C ILE A 201 -7.26 15.40 13.71
N HIS A 202 -6.23 15.56 12.86
CA HIS A 202 -6.07 16.73 11.99
C HIS A 202 -6.67 16.55 10.59
N ILE A 203 -7.36 15.44 10.31
CA ILE A 203 -8.02 15.19 9.02
C ILE A 203 -9.47 14.73 9.24
N PRO A 204 -10.36 15.58 9.80
CA PRO A 204 -11.73 15.20 10.12
C PRO A 204 -12.61 14.93 8.90
N THR A 205 -12.11 15.19 7.69
CA THR A 205 -12.83 14.99 6.42
C THR A 205 -12.80 13.55 5.92
N ILE A 206 -12.04 12.67 6.57
CA ILE A 206 -11.91 11.28 6.18
C ILE A 206 -13.27 10.58 6.25
N LYS A 207 -13.61 9.93 5.14
CA LYS A 207 -14.78 9.07 4.99
C LYS A 207 -14.39 7.61 4.97
N ARG A 208 -13.20 7.30 4.44
CA ARG A 208 -12.65 5.96 4.41
C ARG A 208 -11.22 5.95 4.94
N LEU A 209 -10.98 5.15 5.97
CA LEU A 209 -9.67 4.86 6.52
C LEU A 209 -9.35 3.39 6.28
N SER A 210 -8.18 3.13 5.70
CA SER A 210 -7.68 1.78 5.48
C SER A 210 -6.25 1.64 5.98
N LEU A 211 -5.96 0.56 6.69
CA LEU A 211 -4.68 0.36 7.36
C LEU A 211 -4.17 -1.05 7.09
N ASP A 212 -2.91 -1.17 6.68
CA ASP A 212 -2.20 -2.44 6.57
C ASP A 212 -0.84 -2.33 7.29
N ILE A 213 -0.84 -2.64 8.59
CA ILE A 213 0.22 -2.22 9.53
C ILE A 213 0.89 -3.45 10.16
N GLU A 214 2.20 -3.55 10.02
CA GLU A 214 3.05 -4.32 10.93
C GLU A 214 3.62 -3.40 12.01
N THR A 215 3.55 -3.81 13.29
CA THR A 215 3.94 -2.96 14.42
C THR A 215 4.42 -3.77 15.64
N TYR A 216 5.21 -3.17 16.52
CA TYR A 216 5.44 -3.64 17.91
C TYR A 216 4.50 -2.97 18.92
N ASP A 217 3.72 -2.00 18.47
CA ASP A 217 2.86 -1.19 19.31
C ASP A 217 1.55 -1.93 19.61
N ILE A 218 1.36 -2.26 20.89
CA ILE A 218 0.24 -3.05 21.39
C ILE A 218 -1.08 -2.28 21.38
N ASP A 219 -1.02 -0.94 21.34
CA ASP A 219 -2.20 -0.08 21.38
C ASP A 219 -3.08 -0.24 20.14
N TYR A 220 -2.52 -0.72 19.02
CA TYR A 220 -3.29 -1.12 17.85
C TYR A 220 -4.27 -2.27 18.16
N GLY A 221 -4.00 -3.06 19.20
CA GLY A 221 -4.83 -4.17 19.66
C GLY A 221 -5.86 -3.77 20.73
N ASP A 222 -5.93 -2.50 21.12
CA ASP A 222 -6.92 -2.02 22.08
C ASP A 222 -8.11 -1.35 21.37
N GLY A 223 -9.29 -1.98 21.48
CA GLY A 223 -10.55 -1.45 20.97
C GLY A 223 -10.89 -0.06 21.50
N LEU A 224 -10.51 0.29 22.74
CA LEU A 224 -10.78 1.63 23.30
C LEU A 224 -9.98 2.73 22.58
N CYS A 225 -8.74 2.44 22.18
CA CYS A 225 -7.94 3.33 21.36
C CYS A 225 -8.62 3.61 20.02
N TRP A 226 -9.20 2.58 19.39
CA TRP A 226 -10.01 2.74 18.17
C TRP A 226 -11.28 3.57 18.38
N VAL A 227 -12.03 3.32 19.46
CA VAL A 227 -13.21 4.13 19.80
C VAL A 227 -12.84 5.61 19.94
N LEU A 228 -11.73 5.91 20.62
CA LEU A 228 -11.24 7.27 20.77
C LEU A 228 -10.89 7.88 19.40
N LEU A 229 -10.17 7.18 18.54
CA LEU A 229 -9.85 7.65 17.19
C LEU A 229 -11.11 7.91 16.35
N ILE A 230 -12.04 6.96 16.31
CA ILE A 230 -13.29 7.05 15.54
C ILE A 230 -14.13 8.24 16.01
N SER A 231 -14.18 8.51 17.32
CA SER A 231 -14.89 9.67 17.88
C SER A 231 -14.37 11.01 17.38
N ARG A 232 -13.13 11.06 16.85
CA ARG A 232 -12.50 12.25 16.25
C ARG A 232 -12.66 12.34 14.74
N LEU A 233 -13.26 11.33 14.11
CA LEU A 233 -13.48 11.25 12.66
C LEU A 233 -14.98 11.25 12.36
N PRO A 234 -15.67 12.40 12.49
CA PRO A 234 -17.14 12.46 12.42
C PRO A 234 -17.73 12.08 11.04
N ASN A 235 -16.89 12.10 9.99
CA ASN A 235 -17.30 11.75 8.63
C ASN A 235 -16.96 10.30 8.26
N LEU A 236 -16.34 9.53 9.15
CA LEU A 236 -15.89 8.17 8.87
C LEU A 236 -17.09 7.26 8.60
N LYS A 237 -17.12 6.67 7.42
CA LYS A 237 -18.16 5.73 6.97
C LYS A 237 -17.64 4.31 6.86
N SER A 238 -16.35 4.17 6.55
CA SER A 238 -15.70 2.87 6.37
C SER A 238 -14.34 2.89 7.05
N LEU A 239 -14.13 1.90 7.91
CA LEU A 239 -12.85 1.59 8.55
C LEU A 239 -12.49 0.16 8.18
N CYS A 240 -11.29 -0.03 7.62
CA CYS A 240 -10.76 -1.35 7.33
C CYS A 240 -9.32 -1.40 7.82
N PHE A 241 -9.00 -2.27 8.76
CA PHE A 241 -7.63 -2.46 9.20
C PHE A 241 -7.23 -3.91 9.15
N ARG A 242 -5.95 -4.08 8.87
CA ARG A 242 -5.21 -5.32 8.88
C ARG A 242 -3.94 -5.07 9.66
N ILE A 243 -3.92 -5.58 10.88
CA ILE A 243 -2.91 -5.22 11.88
C ILE A 243 -2.16 -6.49 12.27
N ARG A 244 -0.84 -6.42 12.25
CA ARG A 244 0.09 -7.47 12.64
C ARG A 244 0.96 -6.95 13.77
N ILE A 245 0.61 -7.30 15.00
CA ILE A 245 1.33 -6.85 16.20
C ILE A 245 2.35 -7.92 16.57
N TRP A 246 3.62 -7.57 16.46
CA TRP A 246 4.74 -8.40 16.86
C TRP A 246 4.91 -8.33 18.38
N ILE A 247 4.74 -9.48 19.02
CA ILE A 247 4.97 -9.67 20.44
C ILE A 247 6.35 -10.31 20.59
N GLY A 248 7.20 -9.68 21.39
CA GLY A 248 8.57 -10.14 21.66
C GLY A 248 8.64 -11.62 22.09
N THR A 249 9.80 -12.23 21.85
CA THR A 249 10.00 -13.69 21.88
C THR A 249 9.64 -14.35 23.21
N GLY A 250 8.61 -15.21 23.16
CA GLY A 250 8.37 -16.30 24.10
C GLY A 250 7.93 -17.55 23.34
N ILE A 251 8.19 -18.74 23.90
CA ILE A 251 7.73 -20.04 23.32
C ILE A 251 6.26 -20.31 23.67
N LYS A 252 5.66 -19.51 24.56
CA LYS A 252 4.28 -19.68 25.01
C LYS A 252 3.29 -19.17 23.95
N SER A 253 2.18 -19.88 23.80
CA SER A 253 1.05 -19.44 22.99
C SER A 253 0.59 -18.05 23.45
N ILE A 254 0.35 -17.16 22.48
CA ILE A 254 -0.19 -15.83 22.75
C ILE A 254 -1.67 -15.97 23.11
N ASP A 255 -2.06 -15.42 24.26
CA ASP A 255 -3.48 -15.32 24.63
C ASP A 255 -4.13 -14.15 23.90
N ILE A 256 -5.08 -14.45 23.02
CA ILE A 256 -5.82 -13.47 22.22
C ILE A 256 -7.10 -12.95 22.91
N ASN A 257 -7.50 -13.52 24.06
CA ASN A 257 -8.73 -13.12 24.77
C ASN A 257 -8.77 -11.64 25.14
N PRO A 258 -7.69 -11.05 25.69
CA PRO A 258 -7.74 -9.63 26.09
C PRO A 258 -7.98 -8.70 24.90
N PHE A 259 -7.46 -9.04 23.72
CA PHE A 259 -7.63 -8.27 22.50
C PHE A 259 -9.07 -8.37 22.01
N ILE A 260 -9.60 -9.59 21.86
CA ILE A 260 -10.96 -9.77 21.35
C ILE A 260 -11.99 -9.14 22.29
N GLU A 261 -11.86 -9.32 23.62
CA GLU A 261 -12.74 -8.68 24.60
C GLU A 261 -12.70 -7.15 24.52
N SER A 262 -11.54 -6.56 24.22
CA SER A 262 -11.45 -5.11 24.01
C SER A 262 -12.22 -4.66 22.77
N PHE A 263 -12.11 -5.37 21.65
CA PHE A 263 -12.88 -5.06 20.43
C PHE A 263 -14.39 -5.33 20.59
N GLU A 264 -14.79 -6.34 21.37
CA GLU A 264 -16.19 -6.59 21.73
C GLU A 264 -16.79 -5.40 22.50
N ARG A 265 -16.06 -4.89 23.51
CA ARG A 265 -16.47 -3.69 24.27
C ARG A 265 -16.52 -2.44 23.40
N ALA A 266 -15.66 -2.36 22.39
CA ALA A 266 -15.64 -1.30 21.39
C ALA A 266 -16.74 -1.43 20.32
N ASN A 267 -17.47 -2.55 20.27
CA ASN A 267 -18.43 -2.89 19.23
C ASN A 267 -17.83 -2.76 17.81
N LEU A 268 -16.60 -3.24 17.64
CA LEU A 268 -15.88 -3.22 16.36
C LEU A 268 -15.78 -4.64 15.79
N PRO A 269 -16.30 -4.89 14.57
CA PRO A 269 -16.31 -6.21 14.00
C PRO A 269 -14.91 -6.61 13.52
N VAL A 270 -14.27 -7.53 14.26
CA VAL A 270 -12.93 -8.04 13.94
C VAL A 270 -12.83 -9.55 14.07
N VAL A 271 -11.81 -10.10 13.42
CA VAL A 271 -11.26 -11.42 13.71
C VAL A 271 -9.85 -11.25 14.28
N CYS A 272 -9.55 -12.00 15.34
CA CYS A 272 -8.27 -12.02 16.04
C CYS A 272 -7.72 -13.44 16.09
N TYR A 273 -6.46 -13.60 15.72
CA TYR A 273 -5.73 -14.87 15.80
C TYR A 273 -4.25 -14.59 16.03
N ALA A 274 -3.49 -15.60 16.41
CA ALA A 274 -2.07 -15.46 16.63
C ALA A 274 -1.28 -16.61 16.00
N ASP A 275 -0.04 -16.32 15.66
CA ASP A 275 1.02 -17.33 15.55
C ASP A 275 1.95 -17.22 16.77
N LYS A 276 3.13 -17.86 16.77
CA LYS A 276 4.04 -17.81 17.93
C LYS A 276 4.52 -16.41 18.30
N ARG A 277 4.47 -15.43 17.39
CA ARG A 277 5.12 -14.12 17.57
C ARG A 277 4.27 -12.95 17.16
N VAL A 278 3.17 -13.16 16.43
CA VAL A 278 2.33 -12.09 15.92
C VAL A 278 0.88 -12.35 16.21
N ILE A 279 0.22 -11.30 16.69
CA ILE A 279 -1.23 -11.18 16.72
C ILE A 279 -1.67 -10.54 15.41
N TYR A 280 -2.67 -11.15 14.80
CA TYR A 280 -3.35 -10.68 13.61
C TYR A 280 -4.72 -10.17 14.01
N ILE A 281 -5.06 -8.96 13.58
CA ILE A 281 -6.38 -8.36 13.80
C ILE A 281 -6.84 -7.79 12.47
N ASP A 282 -7.90 -8.38 11.92
CA ASP A 282 -8.48 -7.99 10.63
C ASP A 282 -9.93 -7.53 10.82
N THR A 283 -10.34 -6.48 10.12
CA THR A 283 -11.76 -6.08 10.04
C THR A 283 -12.57 -7.15 9.30
N ILE A 284 -13.80 -7.38 9.76
CA ILE A 284 -14.78 -8.28 9.12
C ILE A 284 -16.10 -7.53 8.86
N PRO A 285 -16.89 -7.92 7.83
CA PRO A 285 -16.54 -8.91 6.81
C PRO A 285 -15.43 -8.39 5.87
N TYR A 286 -14.78 -9.30 5.17
CA TYR A 286 -13.81 -8.92 4.12
C TYR A 286 -14.57 -8.41 2.89
N ASP A 287 -14.80 -7.10 2.81
CA ASP A 287 -15.35 -6.45 1.62
C ASP A 287 -14.34 -5.49 1.00
N MET A 288 -13.71 -5.94 -0.08
CA MET A 288 -12.67 -5.19 -0.78
C MET A 288 -13.17 -4.48 -2.05
N HIS A 289 -14.47 -4.46 -2.33
CA HIS A 289 -15.00 -3.86 -3.57
C HIS A 289 -14.74 -2.36 -3.70
N GLU A 290 -14.62 -1.67 -2.57
CA GLU A 290 -14.40 -0.23 -2.56
C GLU A 290 -12.94 0.15 -2.85
N PHE A 291 -11.98 -0.78 -2.75
CA PHE A 291 -10.56 -0.48 -2.95
C PHE A 291 -10.21 -0.47 -4.44
N LYS A 292 -9.72 0.69 -4.91
CA LYS A 292 -9.19 0.85 -6.28
C LYS A 292 -7.86 0.12 -6.49
N THR A 293 -7.11 -0.12 -5.41
CA THR A 293 -5.89 -0.92 -5.43
C THR A 293 -6.24 -2.39 -5.22
N ASN A 294 -5.48 -3.28 -5.87
CA ASN A 294 -5.59 -4.72 -5.61
C ASN A 294 -5.15 -4.97 -4.16
N MET A 295 -6.10 -4.96 -3.22
CA MET A 295 -5.79 -5.28 -1.83
C MET A 295 -5.52 -6.78 -1.71
N CYS A 296 -4.35 -7.08 -1.16
CA CYS A 296 -3.94 -8.41 -0.80
C CYS A 296 -4.39 -8.69 0.63
N VAL A 297 -5.09 -9.80 0.85
CA VAL A 297 -5.27 -10.32 2.20
C VAL A 297 -4.01 -11.11 2.51
N THR A 298 -3.21 -10.74 3.53
CA THR A 298 -2.21 -11.67 4.08
C THR A 298 -2.61 -12.17 5.44
N THR A 299 -2.60 -13.49 5.57
CA THR A 299 -3.12 -14.24 6.70
C THR A 299 -2.23 -15.45 6.98
N SER A 300 -2.48 -16.12 8.09
CA SER A 300 -1.79 -17.33 8.53
C SER A 300 -2.76 -18.50 8.53
N PRO A 301 -2.30 -19.75 8.31
CA PRO A 301 -3.14 -20.93 8.53
C PRO A 301 -3.72 -21.04 9.95
N THR A 302 -3.13 -20.37 10.95
CA THR A 302 -3.65 -20.31 12.33
C THR A 302 -4.97 -19.53 12.45
N VAL A 303 -5.43 -18.86 11.39
CA VAL A 303 -6.77 -18.23 11.35
C VAL A 303 -7.92 -19.22 11.51
N LYS A 304 -7.67 -20.54 11.37
CA LYS A 304 -8.64 -21.58 11.74
C LYS A 304 -9.03 -21.53 13.21
N ASP A 305 -8.09 -21.14 14.07
CA ASP A 305 -8.27 -21.04 15.52
C ASP A 305 -8.62 -19.61 15.96
N ALA A 306 -9.07 -18.77 15.02
CA ALA A 306 -9.39 -17.38 15.28
C ALA A 306 -10.62 -17.22 16.17
N LYS A 307 -10.63 -16.11 16.93
CA LYS A 307 -11.81 -15.61 17.63
C LYS A 307 -12.34 -14.40 16.91
N THR A 308 -13.65 -14.19 16.96
CA THR A 308 -14.31 -13.07 16.31
C THR A 308 -15.32 -12.43 17.24
N THR A 309 -15.49 -11.12 17.10
CA THR A 309 -16.52 -10.35 17.80
C THR A 309 -17.90 -10.54 17.20
N ASP A 310 -18.00 -11.05 15.96
CA ASP A 310 -19.25 -11.29 15.24
C ASP A 310 -19.12 -12.47 14.27
N GLU A 311 -19.56 -13.64 14.72
CA GLU A 311 -19.49 -14.89 13.96
C GLU A 311 -20.34 -14.83 12.67
N GLU A 312 -21.49 -14.15 12.69
CA GLU A 312 -22.35 -14.06 11.50
C GLU A 312 -21.64 -13.27 10.40
N LEU A 313 -21.04 -12.12 10.74
CA LEU A 313 -20.24 -11.32 9.81
C LEU A 313 -19.01 -12.07 9.33
N TYR A 314 -18.34 -12.83 10.21
CA TYR A 314 -17.14 -13.59 9.86
C TYR A 314 -17.40 -14.69 8.83
N GLN A 315 -18.58 -15.34 8.91
CA GLN A 315 -19.00 -16.40 8.00
C GLN A 315 -19.49 -15.87 6.64
N ARG A 316 -19.72 -14.55 6.51
CA ARG A 316 -20.04 -13.96 5.20
C ARG A 316 -18.88 -14.16 4.23
N ARG A 317 -19.22 -14.45 2.98
CA ARG A 317 -18.21 -14.67 1.93
C ARG A 317 -17.35 -13.43 1.76
N ALA A 318 -16.04 -13.62 1.63
CA ALA A 318 -15.14 -12.54 1.27
C ALA A 318 -15.47 -12.03 -0.15
N HIS A 319 -15.55 -10.73 -0.29
CA HIS A 319 -15.92 -10.02 -1.50
C HIS A 319 -14.76 -9.16 -2.00
N GLY A 320 -14.52 -9.15 -3.32
CA GLY A 320 -13.48 -8.32 -3.93
C GLY A 320 -12.02 -8.71 -3.66
N VAL A 321 -11.74 -9.77 -2.91
CA VAL A 321 -10.36 -10.23 -2.62
C VAL A 321 -9.75 -10.89 -3.87
N GLN A 322 -8.76 -10.24 -4.49
CA GLN A 322 -8.10 -10.74 -5.70
C GLN A 322 -6.77 -11.46 -5.43
N SER A 323 -6.07 -11.11 -4.36
CA SER A 323 -4.76 -11.66 -4.03
C SER A 323 -4.76 -12.17 -2.58
N LEU A 324 -4.22 -13.37 -2.38
CA LEU A 324 -4.05 -13.98 -1.06
C LEU A 324 -2.58 -14.26 -0.76
N LEU A 325 -2.13 -13.59 0.28
CA LEU A 325 -0.91 -13.59 1.06
C LEU A 325 -0.75 -14.69 2.13
N LEU A 326 -0.57 -15.98 1.84
CA LEU A 326 -0.64 -16.99 2.90
C LEU A 326 0.75 -17.34 3.45
N CYS A 327 1.02 -16.96 4.70
CA CYS A 327 2.33 -17.14 5.34
C CYS A 327 2.22 -17.93 6.64
N ALA A 328 2.86 -19.10 6.71
CA ALA A 328 2.93 -19.91 7.93
C ALA A 328 4.22 -19.73 8.71
N ARG A 329 5.14 -18.88 8.23
CA ARG A 329 6.41 -18.55 8.92
C ARG A 329 7.24 -19.79 9.32
N HIS A 330 7.20 -20.84 8.50
CA HIS A 330 7.84 -22.14 8.74
C HIS A 330 7.30 -22.92 9.95
N GLU A 331 6.17 -22.50 10.53
CA GLU A 331 5.49 -23.26 11.57
C GLU A 331 4.89 -24.54 10.98
N GLN A 332 5.08 -25.64 11.71
CA GLN A 332 4.48 -26.93 11.40
C GLN A 332 2.97 -26.79 11.39
N THR A 333 2.37 -26.96 10.22
CA THR A 333 0.95 -26.65 10.00
C THR A 333 0.25 -27.81 9.29
N PRO A 334 -0.85 -28.36 9.84
CA PRO A 334 -1.65 -29.37 9.17
C PRO A 334 -2.25 -28.89 7.85
N ILE A 335 -2.42 -29.78 6.86
CA ILE A 335 -2.94 -29.39 5.53
C ILE A 335 -4.36 -28.79 5.62
N ASP A 336 -5.20 -29.30 6.52
CA ASP A 336 -6.56 -28.82 6.75
C ASP A 336 -6.63 -27.32 7.09
N ASN A 337 -5.60 -26.80 7.76
CA ASN A 337 -5.55 -25.38 8.12
C ASN A 337 -5.32 -24.52 6.87
N TRP A 338 -4.49 -24.98 5.94
CA TRP A 338 -4.31 -24.31 4.65
C TRP A 338 -5.59 -24.35 3.81
N LEU A 339 -6.23 -25.51 3.75
CA LEU A 339 -7.50 -25.69 3.02
C LEU A 339 -8.62 -24.83 3.60
N TYR A 340 -8.71 -24.74 4.93
CA TYR A 340 -9.64 -23.87 5.63
C TYR A 340 -9.53 -22.42 5.14
N VAL A 341 -8.32 -21.85 5.11
CA VAL A 341 -8.10 -20.47 4.64
C VAL A 341 -8.50 -20.31 3.19
N LEU A 342 -8.05 -21.23 2.32
CA LEU A 342 -8.29 -21.15 0.88
C LEU A 342 -9.79 -21.24 0.55
N ASN A 343 -10.55 -22.02 1.30
CA ASN A 343 -12.01 -22.11 1.18
C ASN A 343 -12.73 -20.80 1.58
N ARG A 344 -12.13 -19.95 2.43
CA ARG A 344 -12.69 -18.63 2.74
C ARG A 344 -12.55 -17.61 1.61
N PHE A 345 -11.61 -17.83 0.70
CA PHE A 345 -11.30 -16.93 -0.41
C PHE A 345 -11.39 -17.64 -1.79
N PRO A 346 -12.57 -18.18 -2.18
CA PRO A 346 -12.69 -19.06 -3.35
C PRO A 346 -12.48 -18.37 -4.70
N TYR A 347 -12.48 -17.03 -4.74
CA TYR A 347 -12.40 -16.24 -5.98
C TYR A 347 -11.06 -15.51 -6.17
N ILE A 348 -10.04 -15.87 -5.40
CA ILE A 348 -8.70 -15.30 -5.57
C ILE A 348 -8.16 -15.59 -6.97
N ARG A 349 -7.42 -14.62 -7.50
CA ARG A 349 -6.74 -14.68 -8.80
C ARG A 349 -5.23 -14.84 -8.66
N ALA A 350 -4.68 -14.40 -7.54
CA ALA A 350 -3.27 -14.61 -7.19
C ALA A 350 -3.17 -15.23 -5.79
N LEU A 351 -2.30 -16.24 -5.66
CA LEU A 351 -1.97 -16.87 -4.39
C LEU A 351 -0.46 -16.87 -4.23
N ASP A 352 0.02 -16.24 -3.17
CA ASP A 352 1.41 -16.30 -2.75
C ASP A 352 1.49 -17.14 -1.47
N LEU A 353 2.06 -18.34 -1.59
CA LEU A 353 2.33 -19.24 -0.47
C LEU A 353 3.77 -19.00 0.01
N MET A 354 3.92 -18.55 1.25
CA MET A 354 5.21 -18.22 1.85
C MET A 354 5.51 -19.09 3.06
N ALA A 355 6.76 -19.56 3.15
CA ALA A 355 7.30 -20.26 4.31
C ALA A 355 6.44 -21.45 4.73
N VAL A 356 6.17 -22.34 3.78
CA VAL A 356 5.27 -23.49 3.93
C VAL A 356 5.99 -24.64 4.63
N ASN A 357 5.33 -25.23 5.63
CA ASN A 357 5.82 -26.41 6.36
C ASN A 357 4.64 -27.33 6.72
N ILE A 358 4.21 -28.15 5.77
CA ILE A 358 3.11 -29.11 5.94
C ILE A 358 3.65 -30.37 6.62
N ILE A 359 3.02 -30.78 7.72
CA ILE A 359 3.46 -31.93 8.52
C ILE A 359 2.77 -33.25 8.16
N ASP A 360 1.61 -33.20 7.52
CA ASP A 360 0.82 -34.39 7.22
C ASP A 360 1.30 -35.08 5.93
N GLN A 361 1.31 -36.42 5.94
CA GLN A 361 1.35 -37.21 4.71
C GLN A 361 -0.08 -37.31 4.20
N THR A 362 -0.37 -36.73 3.04
CA THR A 362 -1.74 -36.64 2.52
C THR A 362 -2.30 -38.01 2.15
N ASN A 363 -3.52 -38.31 2.62
CA ASN A 363 -4.42 -39.19 1.89
C ASN A 363 -4.87 -38.42 0.64
N LEU A 364 -4.55 -38.95 -0.55
CA LEU A 364 -4.67 -38.34 -1.90
C LEU A 364 -6.07 -37.85 -2.35
N ASN A 365 -7.07 -37.77 -1.47
CA ASN A 365 -8.48 -37.61 -1.85
C ASN A 365 -9.10 -36.21 -1.66
N GLU A 366 -8.41 -35.24 -1.03
CA GLU A 366 -8.94 -33.88 -0.92
C GLU A 366 -8.44 -32.98 -2.05
N GLN A 367 -9.32 -32.68 -3.02
CA GLN A 367 -9.02 -31.75 -4.12
C GLN A 367 -9.46 -30.33 -3.77
N LEU A 368 -8.51 -29.43 -3.52
CA LEU A 368 -8.79 -27.99 -3.49
C LEU A 368 -8.99 -27.46 -4.92
N ARG A 369 -10.08 -26.72 -5.15
CA ARG A 369 -10.35 -26.04 -6.43
C ARG A 369 -10.32 -24.52 -6.26
N LEU A 370 -9.37 -23.88 -6.93
CA LEU A 370 -9.26 -22.42 -7.06
C LEU A 370 -9.54 -22.03 -8.53
N PRO A 371 -10.82 -22.00 -8.97
CA PRO A 371 -11.17 -21.94 -10.38
C PRO A 371 -10.78 -20.62 -11.07
N ARG A 372 -10.43 -19.59 -10.31
CA ARG A 372 -10.05 -18.27 -10.82
C ARG A 372 -8.58 -17.94 -10.67
N LEU A 373 -7.76 -18.90 -10.19
CA LEU A 373 -6.34 -18.69 -9.98
C LEU A 373 -5.62 -18.49 -11.32
N ILE A 374 -4.90 -17.39 -11.44
CA ILE A 374 -4.10 -17.02 -12.62
C ILE A 374 -2.61 -16.99 -12.27
N ALA A 375 -2.28 -16.63 -11.02
CA ALA A 375 -0.92 -16.59 -10.53
C ALA A 375 -0.78 -17.40 -9.24
N LEU A 376 0.22 -18.28 -9.20
CA LEU A 376 0.65 -18.98 -8.00
C LEU A 376 2.13 -18.69 -7.79
N ARG A 377 2.46 -18.04 -6.68
CA ARG A 377 3.84 -17.89 -6.24
C ARG A 377 4.07 -18.80 -5.05
N TYR A 378 5.14 -19.59 -5.12
CA TYR A 378 5.53 -20.49 -4.05
C TYR A 378 6.93 -20.11 -3.56
N VAL A 379 7.01 -19.54 -2.36
CA VAL A 379 8.25 -19.04 -1.77
C VAL A 379 8.65 -19.93 -0.60
N ARG A 380 9.52 -20.90 -0.92
CA ARG A 380 10.16 -21.88 -0.01
C ARG A 380 9.21 -22.84 0.72
N SER A 381 9.50 -24.13 0.53
CA SER A 381 9.14 -25.21 1.45
C SER A 381 10.34 -25.62 2.28
N THR A 382 10.12 -26.07 3.51
CA THR A 382 11.12 -26.88 4.23
C THR A 382 11.02 -28.38 3.90
N ARG A 383 10.07 -28.79 3.05
CA ARG A 383 9.91 -30.15 2.53
C ARG A 383 9.45 -30.21 1.09
#